data_AF-A0A8X6M5S9-F1
#
_entry.id   AF-A0A8X6M5S9-F1
#
_cell.length_a   1.000
_cell.length_b   1.000
_cell.length_c   1.000
_cell.angle_alpha   90.00
_cell.angle_beta   90.00
_cell.angle_gamma   90.00
#
_symmetry.space_group_name_H-M   'P 1'
#
loop_
_entity.id
_entity.type
_entity.pdbx_description
1 polymer ?
#
loop_
_entity_poly.entity_id
_entity_poly.type
_entity_poly.pdbx_seq_one_letter_code
_entity_poly.pdbx_strand_id
1 'polypeptide(L)'
;MAVIGIGAENSNDEVTQYQMGRYVSSNEAVWRIFSFPIHERHPSVVHLAVHLENGQRVYFTAQNAVQRAAQPPSTTLTSFFETCQNDDFAQTLLYSEMPKYYTWNQSSRRFIRRKQGKPVPGYTDVYSTDAIGRIYSVHPSNDECFYLRLLLVNVRGPTSFQQLRTVDGELCGSYREACQRLQLLENDAHWDQTLNDAVISSHAHQIRTLFSIIISTCFPSNPIDLWIKYKDYMCDDILYQIRNRMGNPNIQISEEIYNEALISIEDMCLIMSNKLLIQLGLTAPNRPMHDAFNQELHRERLYDLNTLKELIQTNLPLLNEQQ
;
A
#
# COMPACT_ATOMS: atom_id res chain seq x y z
N MET A 1 5.66 35.76 -22.56
CA MET A 1 6.15 34.69 -23.45
C MET A 1 5.15 34.59 -24.60
N ALA A 2 5.58 34.88 -25.83
CA ALA A 2 4.70 34.74 -26.99
C ALA A 2 4.68 33.27 -27.39
N VAL A 3 3.56 32.59 -27.13
CA VAL A 3 3.35 31.21 -27.60
C VAL A 3 2.84 31.33 -29.04
N ILE A 4 3.73 31.06 -30.00
CA ILE A 4 3.34 30.96 -31.41
C ILE A 4 2.81 29.54 -31.60
N GLY A 5 1.50 29.37 -31.41
CA GLY A 5 0.78 28.17 -31.78
C GLY A 5 0.31 28.28 -33.23
N ILE A 6 0.39 27.18 -33.97
CA ILE A 6 -0.38 27.05 -35.20
C ILE A 6 -1.85 26.90 -34.75
N GLY A 7 -2.78 27.67 -35.32
CA GLY A 7 -4.21 27.54 -35.02
C GLY A 7 -4.82 26.44 -35.87
N ALA A 8 -5.61 25.54 -35.28
CA ALA A 8 -6.38 24.57 -36.04
C ALA A 8 -7.60 25.28 -36.63
N GLU A 9 -7.78 25.28 -37.95
CA GLU A 9 -8.95 25.89 -38.60
C GLU A 9 -10.27 25.17 -38.22
N ASN A 10 -10.17 23.88 -37.83
CA ASN A 10 -11.30 23.06 -37.43
C ASN A 10 -11.01 22.32 -36.11
N SER A 11 -11.80 22.60 -35.08
CA SER A 11 -11.64 22.00 -33.74
C SER A 11 -12.07 20.53 -33.64
N ASN A 12 -12.65 19.95 -34.70
CA ASN A 12 -13.15 18.57 -34.72
C ASN A 12 -12.25 17.61 -35.51
N ASP A 13 -11.12 18.08 -36.04
CA ASP A 13 -10.15 17.24 -36.73
C ASP A 13 -9.08 16.74 -35.75
N GLU A 14 -9.32 15.54 -35.19
CA GLU A 14 -8.43 14.89 -34.23
C GLU A 14 -7.04 14.58 -34.81
N VAL A 15 -6.94 14.30 -36.12
CA VAL A 15 -5.66 13.98 -36.77
C VAL A 15 -4.78 15.22 -36.83
N THR A 16 -5.36 16.35 -37.24
CA THR A 16 -4.65 17.64 -37.26
C THR A 16 -4.29 18.09 -35.85
N GLN A 17 -5.19 17.98 -34.88
CA GLN A 17 -4.87 18.28 -33.48
C GLN A 17 -3.73 17.42 -32.92
N TYR A 18 -3.72 16.13 -33.25
CA TYR A 18 -2.67 15.21 -32.83
C TYR A 18 -1.29 15.56 -33.42
N GLN A 19 -1.24 15.96 -34.69
CA GLN A 19 0.00 16.41 -35.34
C GLN A 19 0.48 17.74 -34.76
N MET A 20 -0.44 18.68 -34.50
CA MET A 20 -0.13 19.99 -33.92
C MET A 20 0.36 19.89 -32.48
N GLY A 21 -0.23 19.02 -31.66
CA GLY A 21 0.23 18.76 -30.29
C GLY A 21 1.66 18.17 -30.22
N ARG A 22 2.21 17.72 -31.34
CA ARG A 22 3.57 17.18 -31.46
C ARG A 22 4.52 18.08 -32.24
N TYR A 23 4.03 19.17 -32.81
CA TYR A 23 4.85 20.13 -33.51
C TYR A 23 5.73 20.89 -32.51
N VAL A 24 7.04 20.82 -32.67
CA VAL A 24 8.01 21.61 -31.91
C VAL A 24 8.45 22.77 -32.81
N SER A 25 8.05 23.98 -32.46
CA SER A 25 8.44 25.18 -33.22
C SER A 25 9.96 25.41 -33.16
N SER A 26 10.51 26.15 -34.13
CA SER A 26 11.94 26.51 -34.11
C SER A 26 12.35 27.24 -32.82
N ASN A 27 11.47 28.06 -32.26
CA ASN A 27 11.71 28.76 -30.99
C ASN A 27 11.77 27.78 -29.81
N GLU A 28 10.85 26.81 -29.76
CA GLU A 28 10.87 25.77 -28.73
C GLU A 28 12.10 24.86 -28.88
N ALA A 29 12.50 24.52 -30.10
CA ALA A 29 13.70 23.73 -30.37
C ALA A 29 14.96 24.44 -29.86
N VAL A 30 15.09 25.75 -30.11
CA VAL A 30 16.18 26.58 -29.56
C VAL A 30 16.15 26.59 -28.02
N TRP A 31 14.96 26.72 -27.41
CA TRP A 31 14.79 26.66 -25.96
C TRP A 31 15.23 25.32 -25.37
N ARG A 32 14.87 24.21 -26.03
CA ARG A 32 15.31 22.85 -25.67
C ARG A 32 16.82 22.69 -25.79
N ILE A 33 17.42 23.16 -26.89
CA ILE A 33 18.88 23.09 -27.12
C ILE A 33 19.64 23.82 -26.03
N PHE A 34 19.18 25.01 -25.62
CA PHE A 34 19.80 25.78 -24.55
C PHE A 34 19.38 25.36 -23.14
N SER A 35 18.56 24.29 -22.99
CA SER A 35 18.05 23.80 -21.71
C SER A 35 17.35 24.87 -20.87
N PHE A 36 16.70 25.83 -21.53
CA PHE A 36 15.88 26.81 -20.83
C PHE A 36 14.62 26.15 -20.25
N PRO A 37 14.02 26.71 -19.18
CA PRO A 37 12.74 26.23 -18.67
C PRO A 37 11.64 26.39 -19.74
N ILE A 38 11.00 25.27 -20.11
CA ILE A 38 9.93 25.23 -21.14
C ILE A 38 8.55 25.08 -20.49
N HIS A 39 8.51 24.51 -19.29
CA HIS A 39 7.29 24.29 -18.55
C HIS A 39 7.49 24.76 -17.11
N GLU A 40 6.49 25.47 -16.61
CA GLU A 40 6.35 25.72 -15.18
C GLU A 40 5.19 24.87 -14.67
N ARG A 41 5.33 24.34 -13.45
CA ARG A 41 4.25 23.63 -12.77
C ARG A 41 3.74 24.53 -11.67
N HIS A 42 2.47 24.90 -11.76
CA HIS A 42 1.75 25.62 -10.72
C HIS A 42 0.60 24.74 -10.21
N PRO A 43 0.56 24.42 -8.90
CA PRO A 43 1.55 24.78 -7.89
C PRO A 43 2.88 24.01 -8.03
N SER A 44 3.94 24.55 -7.42
CA SER A 44 5.24 23.87 -7.36
C SER A 44 5.14 22.60 -6.50
N VAL A 45 5.68 21.48 -6.98
CA VAL A 45 5.66 20.19 -6.27
C VAL A 45 7.08 19.81 -5.85
N VAL A 46 7.30 19.67 -4.55
CA VAL A 46 8.57 19.27 -3.95
C VAL A 46 8.49 17.82 -3.51
N HIS A 47 9.41 16.99 -4.01
CA HIS A 47 9.48 15.58 -3.63
C HIS A 47 10.16 15.42 -2.28
N LEU A 48 9.51 14.68 -1.40
CA LEU A 48 9.93 14.44 -0.03
C LEU A 48 10.38 12.99 0.12
N ALA A 49 11.61 12.80 0.60
CA ALA A 49 12.25 11.50 0.72
C ALA A 49 11.61 10.70 1.85
N VAL A 50 11.54 9.38 1.67
CA VAL A 50 11.10 8.44 2.70
C VAL A 50 12.09 7.29 2.73
N HIS A 51 12.63 7.02 3.90
CA HIS A 51 13.54 5.91 4.16
C HIS A 51 13.63 5.66 5.66
N LEU A 52 14.05 4.45 6.04
CA LEU A 52 14.42 4.14 7.41
C LEU A 52 15.69 4.88 7.82
N GLU A 53 16.00 4.87 9.12
CA GLU A 53 17.25 5.39 9.65
C GLU A 53 18.44 4.72 8.96
N ASN A 54 19.39 5.53 8.47
CA ASN A 54 20.53 5.10 7.64
C ASN A 54 20.16 4.42 6.30
N GLY A 55 18.88 4.35 5.93
CA GLY A 55 18.39 3.77 4.67
C GLY A 55 18.36 4.75 3.48
N GLN A 56 19.02 5.91 3.57
CA GLN A 56 19.03 6.88 2.48
C GLN A 56 19.74 6.35 1.23
N ARG A 57 19.20 6.70 0.05
CA ARG A 57 19.88 6.45 -1.21
C ARG A 57 21.05 7.42 -1.36
N VAL A 58 22.27 6.88 -1.46
CA VAL A 58 23.50 7.66 -1.63
C VAL A 58 24.22 7.23 -2.91
N TYR A 59 24.67 8.21 -3.69
CA TYR A 59 25.56 7.97 -4.83
C TYR A 59 27.01 8.21 -4.38
N PHE A 60 27.87 7.23 -4.68
CA PHE A 60 29.27 7.24 -4.28
C PHE A 60 30.16 6.68 -5.40
N THR A 61 31.44 6.98 -5.30
CA THR A 61 32.53 6.38 -6.09
C THR A 61 33.40 5.55 -5.16
N ALA A 62 34.25 4.67 -5.70
CA ALA A 62 35.13 3.83 -4.89
C ALA A 62 36.00 4.65 -3.90
N GLN A 63 36.40 5.87 -4.28
CA GLN A 63 37.24 6.75 -3.47
C GLN A 63 36.49 7.43 -2.33
N ASN A 64 35.18 7.69 -2.47
CA ASN A 64 34.40 8.44 -1.47
C ASN A 64 33.40 7.57 -0.70
N ALA A 65 33.31 6.26 -0.98
CA ALA A 65 32.38 5.35 -0.35
C ALA A 65 32.46 5.37 1.18
N VAL A 66 33.67 5.30 1.74
CA VAL A 66 33.90 5.31 3.20
C VAL A 66 33.43 6.63 3.82
N GLN A 67 33.78 7.75 3.20
CA GLN A 67 33.36 9.07 3.68
C GLN A 67 31.83 9.24 3.59
N ARG A 68 31.21 8.78 2.49
CA ARG A 68 29.76 8.82 2.29
C ARG A 68 29.00 7.93 3.26
N ALA A 69 29.58 6.80 3.67
CA ALA A 69 28.99 5.93 4.69
C ALA A 69 29.11 6.57 6.08
N ALA A 70 30.24 7.20 6.41
CA ALA A 70 30.44 7.87 7.69
C ALA A 70 29.62 9.16 7.83
N GLN A 71 29.46 9.92 6.75
CA GLN A 71 28.72 11.18 6.70
C GLN A 71 27.78 11.17 5.49
N PRO A 72 26.62 10.51 5.63
CA PRO A 72 25.65 10.47 4.56
C PRO A 72 25.10 11.87 4.26
N PRO A 73 24.76 12.14 2.99
CA PRO A 73 24.19 13.41 2.60
C PRO A 73 22.81 13.62 3.23
N SER A 74 22.54 14.82 3.74
CA SER A 74 21.20 15.16 4.25
C SER A 74 20.15 15.02 3.15
N THR A 75 19.06 14.35 3.50
CA THR A 75 17.86 14.23 2.68
C THR A 75 16.84 15.27 3.14
N THR A 76 15.74 15.42 2.39
CA THR A 76 14.61 16.23 2.85
C THR A 76 14.03 15.68 4.17
N LEU A 77 14.12 14.38 4.44
CA LEU A 77 13.61 13.78 5.68
C LEU A 77 14.51 14.12 6.88
N THR A 78 15.83 13.89 6.76
CA THR A 78 16.76 14.20 7.85
C THR A 78 16.83 15.69 8.15
N SER A 79 16.77 16.52 7.10
CA SER A 79 16.69 17.97 7.28
C SER A 79 15.37 18.43 7.89
N PHE A 80 14.25 17.74 7.63
CA PHE A 80 12.99 18.06 8.29
C PHE A 80 13.10 17.86 9.81
N PHE A 81 13.66 16.74 10.24
CA PHE A 81 13.94 16.47 11.65
C PHE A 81 14.88 17.52 12.27
N GLU A 82 15.98 17.85 11.59
CA GLU A 82 16.91 18.91 12.02
C GLU A 82 16.19 20.27 12.12
N THR A 83 15.28 20.58 11.19
CA THR A 83 14.53 21.85 11.24
C THR A 83 13.55 21.87 12.39
N CYS A 84 12.86 20.76 12.67
CA CYS A 84 11.97 20.65 13.83
C CYS A 84 12.74 20.78 15.16
N GLN A 85 14.00 20.36 15.23
CA GLN A 85 14.83 20.57 16.43
C GLN A 85 15.15 22.04 16.69
N ASN A 86 15.29 22.85 15.64
CA ASN A 86 15.84 24.21 15.72
C ASN A 86 14.80 25.32 15.54
N ASP A 87 13.58 24.99 15.11
CA ASP A 87 12.53 25.95 14.78
C ASP A 87 11.17 25.50 15.33
N ASP A 88 10.65 26.23 16.32
CA ASP A 88 9.37 25.96 16.96
C ASP A 88 8.20 25.92 15.96
N PHE A 89 8.26 26.75 14.90
CA PHE A 89 7.23 26.72 13.87
C PHE A 89 7.24 25.40 13.10
N ALA A 90 8.42 24.86 12.81
CA ALA A 90 8.53 23.58 12.10
C ALA A 90 7.98 22.41 12.94
N GLN A 91 8.05 22.48 14.27
CA GLN A 91 7.44 21.48 15.16
C GLN A 91 5.92 21.42 15.02
N THR A 92 5.29 22.48 14.53
CA THR A 92 3.84 22.49 14.30
C THR A 92 3.44 21.81 13.00
N LEU A 93 4.39 21.46 12.11
CA LEU A 93 4.08 21.03 10.74
C LEU A 93 4.10 19.51 10.56
N LEU A 94 3.25 19.03 9.66
CA LEU A 94 3.41 17.71 9.04
C LEU A 94 4.52 17.74 7.98
N TYR A 95 5.11 16.59 7.69
CA TYR A 95 6.18 16.52 6.71
C TYR A 95 5.74 17.00 5.31
N SER A 96 4.52 16.65 4.90
CA SER A 96 3.91 17.08 3.62
C SER A 96 3.65 18.59 3.54
N GLU A 97 3.49 19.27 4.68
CA GLU A 97 3.26 20.71 4.77
C GLU A 97 4.57 21.51 4.69
N MET A 98 5.72 20.86 4.91
CA MET A 98 7.03 21.52 4.97
C MET A 98 7.30 22.42 3.76
N PRO A 99 7.07 21.98 2.50
CA PRO A 99 7.35 22.82 1.32
C PRO A 99 6.49 24.07 1.19
N LYS A 100 5.35 24.14 1.92
CA LYS A 100 4.47 25.31 1.93
C LYS A 100 5.13 26.51 2.62
N TYR A 101 5.95 26.27 3.63
CA TYR A 101 6.58 27.32 4.47
C TYR A 101 8.10 27.36 4.35
N TYR A 102 8.72 26.25 3.96
CA TYR A 102 10.16 26.13 3.77
C TYR A 102 10.47 25.77 2.31
N THR A 103 11.62 26.22 1.83
CA THR A 103 12.17 25.82 0.54
C THR A 103 13.38 24.93 0.74
N TRP A 104 13.51 23.91 -0.10
CA TRP A 104 14.69 23.04 -0.08
C TRP A 104 15.85 23.73 -0.80
N ASN A 105 16.93 24.01 -0.08
CA ASN A 105 18.16 24.51 -0.67
C ASN A 105 19.06 23.34 -1.06
N GLN A 106 19.24 23.13 -2.36
CA GLN A 106 20.02 22.01 -2.88
C GLN A 106 21.51 22.09 -2.54
N SER A 107 22.08 23.29 -2.45
CA SER A 107 23.50 23.52 -2.17
C SER A 107 23.83 23.25 -0.70
N SER A 108 23.00 23.74 0.22
CA SER A 108 23.18 23.51 1.66
C SER A 108 22.52 22.23 2.17
N ARG A 109 21.69 21.57 1.34
CA ARG A 109 20.87 20.39 1.68
C ARG A 109 20.06 20.58 2.95
N ARG A 110 19.42 21.74 3.04
CA ARG A 110 18.60 22.12 4.20
C ARG A 110 17.32 22.80 3.77
N PHE A 111 16.28 22.63 4.57
CA PHE A 111 15.12 23.49 4.52
C PHE A 111 15.44 24.88 5.07
N ILE A 112 14.98 25.92 4.37
CA ILE A 112 15.14 27.32 4.74
C ILE A 112 13.76 27.96 4.69
N ARG A 113 13.42 28.80 5.67
CA ARG A 113 12.16 29.54 5.68
C ARG A 113 11.97 30.31 4.37
N ARG A 114 10.75 30.30 3.84
CA ARG A 114 10.39 31.11 2.69
C ARG A 114 10.46 32.59 3.06
N LYS A 115 11.01 33.39 2.15
CA LYS A 115 11.14 34.85 2.29
C LYS A 115 10.02 35.62 1.56
N GLN A 116 9.17 34.90 0.83
CA GLN A 116 8.11 35.46 -0.01
C GLN A 116 6.86 34.58 0.12
N GLY A 117 5.69 35.18 -0.04
CA GLY A 117 4.40 34.51 0.05
C GLY A 117 3.40 35.28 0.90
N LYS A 118 2.33 34.61 1.33
CA LYS A 118 1.35 35.17 2.26
C LYS A 118 1.88 35.05 3.69
N PRO A 119 1.97 36.15 4.46
CA PRO A 119 2.42 36.08 5.85
C PRO A 119 1.47 35.21 6.67
N VAL A 120 2.03 34.39 7.56
CA VAL A 120 1.24 33.51 8.42
C VAL A 120 0.81 34.27 9.67
N PRO A 121 -0.51 34.40 9.96
CA PRO A 121 -0.96 35.07 11.17
C PRO A 121 -0.37 34.45 12.44
N GLY A 122 0.09 35.27 13.37
CA GLY A 122 0.64 34.83 14.65
C GLY A 122 2.13 34.47 14.63
N TYR A 123 2.80 34.48 13.47
CA TYR A 123 4.24 34.18 13.36
C TYR A 123 4.99 35.28 12.61
N THR A 124 6.01 35.85 13.25
CA THR A 124 6.91 36.81 12.60
C THR A 124 7.86 36.09 11.65
N ASP A 125 8.07 36.68 10.47
CA ASP A 125 8.98 36.15 9.44
C ASP A 125 8.66 34.72 8.96
N VAL A 126 7.37 34.36 8.96
CA VAL A 126 6.87 33.12 8.37
C VAL A 126 5.94 33.44 7.22
N TYR A 127 6.28 32.91 6.05
CA TYR A 127 5.52 33.09 4.82
C TYR A 127 5.09 31.74 4.27
N SER A 128 3.88 31.69 3.74
CA SER A 128 3.30 30.52 3.10
C SER A 128 3.11 30.73 1.61
N THR A 129 3.33 29.69 0.82
CA THR A 129 3.01 29.67 -0.62
C THR A 129 1.99 28.56 -0.91
N ASP A 130 1.76 28.33 -2.19
CA ASP A 130 0.94 27.27 -2.78
C ASP A 130 1.71 25.94 -2.98
N ALA A 131 2.98 25.88 -2.60
CA ALA A 131 3.85 24.73 -2.87
C ALA A 131 3.38 23.47 -2.12
N ILE A 132 3.41 22.33 -2.82
CA ILE A 132 2.92 21.04 -2.33
C ILE A 132 4.09 20.10 -2.04
N GLY A 133 4.12 19.50 -0.86
CA GLY A 133 5.02 18.40 -0.54
C GLY A 133 4.45 17.05 -0.96
N ARG A 134 5.14 16.39 -1.89
CA ARG A 134 4.80 15.04 -2.34
C ARG A 134 5.71 14.02 -1.67
N ILE A 135 5.15 13.28 -0.72
CA ILE A 135 5.80 12.13 -0.09
C ILE A 135 5.72 10.94 -1.06
N TYR A 136 6.83 10.24 -1.28
CA TYR A 136 6.84 9.05 -2.14
C TYR A 136 5.87 7.98 -1.65
N SER A 137 5.21 7.30 -2.59
CA SER A 137 4.41 6.12 -2.27
C SER A 137 5.32 4.98 -1.85
N VAL A 138 4.99 4.34 -0.74
CA VAL A 138 5.65 3.12 -0.25
C VAL A 138 4.59 2.03 -0.29
N HIS A 139 4.92 0.87 -0.86
CA HIS A 139 3.99 -0.25 -0.93
C HIS A 139 3.89 -0.93 0.45
N PRO A 140 2.71 -1.40 0.89
CA PRO A 140 2.56 -2.08 2.19
C PRO A 140 3.48 -3.28 2.41
N SER A 141 3.94 -3.95 1.34
CA SER A 141 4.93 -5.02 1.45
C SER A 141 6.31 -4.56 1.93
N ASN A 142 6.59 -3.25 1.88
CA ASN A 142 7.79 -2.64 2.47
C ASN A 142 7.51 -2.20 3.91
N ASP A 143 6.96 -3.15 4.67
CA ASP A 143 6.60 -3.17 6.09
C ASP A 143 6.94 -1.90 6.88
N GLU A 144 8.07 -1.88 7.62
CA GLU A 144 8.45 -0.75 8.48
C GLU A 144 8.56 0.61 7.75
N CYS A 145 8.96 0.62 6.48
CA CYS A 145 9.04 1.86 5.70
C CYS A 145 7.64 2.41 5.35
N PHE A 146 6.66 1.53 5.14
CA PHE A 146 5.26 1.90 4.94
C PHE A 146 4.69 2.54 6.20
N TYR A 147 4.92 1.95 7.38
CA TYR A 147 4.47 2.53 8.64
C TYR A 147 5.19 3.84 8.98
N LEU A 148 6.49 3.94 8.71
CA LEU A 148 7.22 5.22 8.83
C LEU A 148 6.58 6.31 7.97
N ARG A 149 6.24 6.00 6.71
CA ARG A 149 5.53 6.92 5.83
C ARG A 149 4.18 7.33 6.43
N LEU A 150 3.43 6.40 6.98
CA LEU A 150 2.14 6.67 7.61
C LEU A 150 2.29 7.63 8.79
N LEU A 151 3.32 7.43 9.63
CA LEU A 151 3.62 8.36 10.73
C LEU A 151 4.00 9.75 10.21
N LEU A 152 4.80 9.87 9.14
CA LEU A 152 5.16 11.18 8.56
C LEU A 152 3.96 11.97 8.03
N VAL A 153 2.85 11.30 7.72
CA VAL A 153 1.60 11.93 7.29
C VAL A 153 0.75 12.38 8.49
N ASN A 154 0.91 11.77 9.66
CA ASN A 154 0.01 11.97 10.81
C ASN A 154 0.68 12.63 12.03
N VAL A 155 2.00 12.52 12.18
CA VAL A 155 2.77 13.05 13.31
C VAL A 155 3.38 14.40 12.94
N ARG A 156 3.09 15.42 13.75
CA ARG A 156 3.62 16.78 13.59
C ARG A 156 4.97 16.92 14.29
N GLY A 157 5.90 17.63 13.64
CA GLY A 157 7.15 18.06 14.25
C GLY A 157 8.11 17.00 14.79
N PRO A 158 8.19 15.76 14.27
CA PRO A 158 9.15 14.79 14.79
C PRO A 158 10.58 15.32 14.65
N THR A 159 11.37 15.23 15.74
CA THR A 159 12.75 15.74 15.78
C THR A 159 13.78 14.68 15.44
N SER A 160 13.40 13.41 15.34
CA SER A 160 14.28 12.29 14.97
C SER A 160 13.45 11.07 14.55
N PHE A 161 14.11 10.05 14.01
CA PHE A 161 13.51 8.74 13.77
C PHE A 161 12.95 8.12 15.06
N GLN A 162 13.66 8.30 16.18
CA GLN A 162 13.22 7.83 17.50
C GLN A 162 11.97 8.59 17.97
N GLN A 163 11.95 9.92 17.85
CA GLN A 163 10.79 10.73 18.23
C GLN A 163 9.56 10.39 17.37
N LEU A 164 9.76 10.08 16.09
CA LEU A 164 8.68 9.71 15.18
C LEU A 164 7.90 8.46 15.64
N ARG A 165 8.57 7.52 16.30
CA ARG A 165 7.96 6.30 16.87
C ARG A 165 7.69 6.38 18.37
N THR A 166 7.80 7.57 18.97
CA THR A 166 7.46 7.79 20.38
C THR A 166 6.00 8.23 20.45
N VAL A 167 5.18 7.50 21.19
CA VAL A 167 3.74 7.77 21.36
C VAL A 167 3.47 7.92 22.85
N ASP A 168 2.82 9.02 23.25
CA ASP A 168 2.53 9.35 24.66
C ASP A 168 3.75 9.30 25.60
N GLY A 169 4.93 9.64 25.07
CA GLY A 169 6.20 9.64 25.81
C GLY A 169 6.87 8.27 25.90
N GLU A 170 6.25 7.20 25.40
CA GLU A 170 6.83 5.86 25.34
C GLU A 170 7.40 5.55 23.96
N LEU A 171 8.64 5.03 23.96
CA LEU A 171 9.30 4.62 22.73
C LEU A 171 8.77 3.26 22.25
N CYS A 172 8.15 3.23 21.07
CA CYS A 172 7.73 1.97 20.44
C CYS A 172 8.93 1.22 19.84
N GLY A 173 8.86 -0.12 19.84
CA GLY A 173 9.89 -0.97 19.26
C GLY A 173 9.96 -0.86 17.74
N SER A 174 8.82 -0.66 17.08
CA SER A 174 8.67 -0.56 15.62
C SER A 174 7.81 0.62 15.20
N TYR A 175 7.89 1.02 13.92
CA TYR A 175 6.98 2.01 13.36
C TYR A 175 5.56 1.46 13.27
N ARG A 176 5.40 0.16 13.02
CA ARG A 176 4.09 -0.52 13.06
C ARG A 176 3.42 -0.36 14.42
N GLU A 177 4.14 -0.63 15.51
CA GLU A 177 3.62 -0.51 16.88
C GLU A 177 3.19 0.93 17.17
N ALA A 178 3.98 1.92 16.77
CA ALA A 178 3.61 3.33 16.91
C ALA A 178 2.31 3.67 16.15
N CYS A 179 2.13 3.14 14.93
CA CYS A 179 0.89 3.31 14.17
C CYS A 179 -0.30 2.65 14.87
N GLN A 180 -0.12 1.48 15.48
CA GLN A 180 -1.17 0.78 16.24
C GLN A 180 -1.60 1.60 17.46
N ARG A 181 -0.65 2.12 18.26
CA ARG A 181 -0.96 2.94 19.43
C ARG A 181 -1.67 4.24 19.06
N LEU A 182 -1.28 4.86 17.94
CA LEU A 182 -1.96 6.03 17.37
C LEU A 182 -3.29 5.71 16.68
N GLN A 183 -3.73 4.44 16.67
CA GLN A 183 -4.96 3.97 16.03
C GLN A 183 -5.03 4.32 14.52
N LEU A 184 -3.87 4.37 13.85
CA LEU A 184 -3.76 4.63 12.41
C LEU A 184 -3.94 3.36 11.58
N LEU A 185 -3.90 2.19 12.23
CA LEU A 185 -4.16 0.90 11.60
C LEU A 185 -5.57 0.44 11.96
N GLU A 186 -6.22 -0.26 11.03
CA GLU A 186 -7.49 -0.91 11.30
C GLU A 186 -7.32 -1.89 12.47
N ASN A 187 -8.10 -1.69 13.53
CA ASN A 187 -8.11 -2.55 14.71
C ASN A 187 -8.96 -3.78 14.39
N ASP A 188 -8.39 -4.99 14.45
CA ASP A 188 -9.10 -6.26 14.21
C ASP A 188 -10.27 -6.53 15.18
N ALA A 189 -10.53 -5.67 16.17
CA ALA A 189 -11.67 -5.77 17.08
C ALA A 189 -13.02 -5.92 16.36
N HIS A 190 -13.20 -5.32 15.19
CA HIS A 190 -14.42 -5.49 14.41
C HIS A 190 -14.52 -6.88 13.77
N TRP A 191 -13.40 -7.50 13.37
CA TRP A 191 -13.36 -8.90 12.91
C TRP A 191 -13.68 -9.87 14.05
N ASP A 192 -13.16 -9.56 15.24
CA ASP A 192 -13.48 -10.31 16.45
C ASP A 192 -14.98 -10.25 16.77
N GLN A 193 -15.57 -9.04 16.80
CA GLN A 193 -17.02 -8.85 17.02
C GLN A 193 -17.85 -9.54 15.93
N THR A 194 -17.44 -9.40 14.67
CA THR A 194 -18.15 -10.00 13.52
C THR A 194 -18.18 -11.53 13.61
N LEU A 195 -17.05 -12.16 13.96
CA LEU A 195 -17.00 -13.61 14.15
C LEU A 195 -17.76 -14.05 15.40
N ASN A 196 -17.70 -13.28 16.48
CA ASN A 196 -18.47 -13.54 17.69
C ASN A 196 -19.99 -13.52 17.42
N ASP A 197 -20.47 -12.55 16.64
CA ASP A 197 -21.87 -12.49 16.23
C ASP A 197 -22.25 -13.67 15.33
N ALA A 198 -21.36 -14.03 14.40
CA ALA A 198 -21.58 -15.17 13.51
C ALA A 198 -21.67 -16.51 14.25
N VAL A 199 -20.89 -16.70 15.32
CA VAL A 199 -20.98 -17.89 16.19
C VAL A 199 -22.38 -18.05 16.80
N ILE A 200 -23.06 -16.96 17.11
CA ILE A 200 -24.39 -16.98 17.73
C ILE A 200 -25.47 -17.31 16.68
N SER A 201 -25.29 -16.84 15.44
CA SER A 201 -26.37 -16.83 14.43
C SER A 201 -26.17 -17.77 13.24
N SER A 202 -25.02 -18.45 13.11
CA SER A 202 -24.63 -19.14 11.89
C SER A 202 -24.07 -20.54 12.14
N HIS A 203 -24.09 -21.39 11.10
CA HIS A 203 -23.54 -22.74 11.16
C HIS A 203 -22.03 -22.73 10.90
N ALA A 204 -21.31 -23.76 11.36
CA ALA A 204 -19.86 -23.89 11.24
C ALA A 204 -19.32 -23.63 9.81
N HIS A 205 -19.96 -24.16 8.78
CA HIS A 205 -19.61 -23.87 7.38
C HIS A 205 -19.69 -22.37 7.03
N GLN A 206 -20.75 -21.68 7.46
CA GLN A 206 -20.93 -20.25 7.21
C GLN A 206 -19.87 -19.42 7.95
N ILE A 207 -19.49 -19.84 9.16
CA ILE A 207 -18.41 -19.22 9.92
C ILE A 207 -17.06 -19.40 9.20
N ARG A 208 -16.78 -20.60 8.65
CA ARG A 208 -15.60 -20.83 7.79
C ARG A 208 -15.61 -19.92 6.57
N THR A 209 -16.74 -19.80 5.86
CA THR A 209 -16.88 -18.91 4.71
C THR A 209 -16.62 -17.44 5.07
N LEU A 210 -17.21 -16.95 6.16
CA LEU A 210 -16.99 -15.59 6.65
C LEU A 210 -15.52 -15.35 7.00
N PHE A 211 -14.90 -16.29 7.71
CA PHE A 211 -13.48 -16.22 8.04
C PHE A 211 -12.61 -16.17 6.79
N SER A 212 -12.86 -17.05 5.80
CA SER A 212 -12.16 -17.04 4.51
C SER A 212 -12.28 -15.69 3.79
N ILE A 213 -13.46 -15.05 3.82
CA ILE A 213 -13.67 -13.72 3.24
C ILE A 213 -12.80 -12.70 3.96
N ILE A 214 -12.88 -12.63 5.30
CA ILE A 214 -12.10 -11.69 6.13
C ILE A 214 -10.60 -11.80 5.81
N ILE A 215 -10.03 -13.01 5.83
CA ILE A 215 -8.59 -13.18 5.59
C ILE A 215 -8.19 -12.91 4.14
N SER A 216 -9.10 -13.11 3.16
CA SER A 216 -8.79 -12.93 1.74
C SER A 216 -8.93 -11.48 1.27
N THR A 217 -9.89 -10.73 1.83
CA THR A 217 -10.26 -9.39 1.34
C THR A 217 -9.88 -8.26 2.28
N CYS A 218 -9.81 -8.54 3.58
CA CYS A 218 -9.67 -7.52 4.61
C CYS A 218 -8.30 -7.51 5.30
N PHE A 219 -7.49 -8.55 5.10
CA PHE A 219 -6.11 -8.63 5.59
C PHE A 219 -5.97 -8.26 7.09
N PRO A 220 -6.63 -9.00 8.00
CA PRO A 220 -6.54 -8.74 9.43
C PRO A 220 -5.09 -8.72 9.89
N SER A 221 -4.79 -7.88 10.88
CA SER A 221 -3.44 -7.71 11.43
C SER A 221 -2.88 -9.00 12.05
N ASN A 222 -3.73 -9.81 12.69
CA ASN A 222 -3.39 -11.12 13.24
C ASN A 222 -4.45 -12.20 12.96
N PRO A 223 -4.42 -12.86 11.77
CA PRO A 223 -5.38 -13.91 11.41
C PRO A 223 -5.23 -15.17 12.26
N ILE A 224 -4.04 -15.43 12.84
CA ILE A 224 -3.78 -16.60 13.67
C ILE A 224 -4.56 -16.51 14.99
N ASP A 225 -4.58 -15.33 15.62
CA ASP A 225 -5.33 -15.14 16.87
C ASP A 225 -6.84 -15.34 16.65
N LEU A 226 -7.38 -14.83 15.53
CA LEU A 226 -8.77 -15.06 15.16
C LEU A 226 -9.06 -16.54 14.91
N TRP A 227 -8.17 -17.25 14.19
CA TRP A 227 -8.30 -18.69 13.98
C TRP A 227 -8.30 -19.44 15.32
N ILE A 228 -7.31 -19.21 16.19
CA ILE A 228 -7.19 -19.88 17.49
C ILE A 228 -8.45 -19.66 18.35
N LYS A 229 -9.03 -18.46 18.31
CA LYS A 229 -10.21 -18.11 19.09
C LYS A 229 -11.49 -18.78 18.60
N TYR A 230 -11.65 -18.95 17.28
CA TYR A 230 -12.92 -19.39 16.68
C TYR A 230 -12.90 -20.79 16.04
N LYS A 231 -11.75 -21.46 15.97
CA LYS A 231 -11.58 -22.75 15.28
C LYS A 231 -12.55 -23.85 15.75
N ASP A 232 -12.89 -23.89 17.04
CA ASP A 232 -13.79 -24.92 17.60
C ASP A 232 -15.20 -24.80 17.00
N TYR A 233 -15.72 -23.56 16.89
CA TYR A 233 -17.01 -23.27 16.28
C TYR A 233 -17.00 -23.52 14.77
N MET A 234 -15.85 -23.34 14.12
CA MET A 234 -15.66 -23.66 12.71
C MET A 234 -15.56 -25.16 12.43
N CYS A 235 -15.41 -26.02 13.45
CA CYS A 235 -15.20 -27.45 13.26
C CYS A 235 -16.42 -28.30 13.67
N ASP A 236 -17.48 -27.69 14.20
CA ASP A 236 -18.60 -28.41 14.81
C ASP A 236 -19.32 -29.36 13.84
N ASP A 237 -19.55 -28.93 12.60
CA ASP A 237 -20.16 -29.76 11.55
C ASP A 237 -19.25 -30.91 11.10
N ILE A 238 -17.94 -30.67 11.01
CA ILE A 238 -16.94 -31.70 10.67
C ILE A 238 -16.90 -32.78 11.76
N LEU A 239 -16.86 -32.35 13.03
CA LEU A 239 -16.92 -33.28 14.17
C LEU A 239 -18.20 -34.11 14.15
N TYR A 240 -19.34 -33.48 13.89
CA TYR A 240 -20.63 -34.17 13.76
C TYR A 240 -20.62 -35.21 12.64
N GLN A 241 -20.09 -34.87 11.47
CA GLN A 241 -19.97 -35.79 10.34
C GLN A 241 -19.06 -36.99 10.66
N ILE A 242 -17.93 -36.77 11.33
CA ILE A 242 -17.00 -37.84 11.73
C ILE A 242 -17.64 -38.77 12.76
N ARG A 243 -18.32 -38.23 13.78
CA ARG A 243 -19.04 -39.02 14.79
C ARG A 243 -20.07 -39.95 14.15
N ASN A 244 -20.83 -39.44 13.17
CA ASN A 244 -21.80 -40.22 12.43
C ASN A 244 -21.15 -41.28 11.55
N ARG A 245 -20.06 -40.95 10.85
CA ARG A 245 -19.33 -41.88 9.97
C ARG A 245 -18.71 -43.03 10.75
N MET A 246 -18.16 -42.75 11.93
CA MET A 246 -17.47 -43.72 12.78
C MET A 246 -18.40 -44.43 13.77
N GLY A 247 -19.66 -44.00 13.88
CA GLY A 247 -20.63 -44.54 14.83
C GLY A 247 -20.23 -44.35 16.30
N ASN A 248 -19.36 -43.39 16.61
CA ASN A 248 -18.82 -43.16 17.95
C ASN A 248 -19.09 -41.72 18.41
N PRO A 249 -20.03 -41.50 19.34
CA PRO A 249 -20.37 -40.15 19.82
C PRO A 249 -19.31 -39.53 20.74
N ASN A 250 -18.38 -40.33 21.27
CA ASN A 250 -17.36 -39.87 22.24
C ASN A 250 -16.12 -39.26 21.57
N ILE A 251 -16.06 -39.20 20.24
CA ILE A 251 -14.97 -38.54 19.51
C ILE A 251 -14.94 -37.06 19.91
N GLN A 252 -13.76 -36.58 20.30
CA GLN A 252 -13.49 -35.17 20.62
C GLN A 252 -12.84 -34.48 19.44
N ILE A 253 -12.81 -33.14 19.48
CA ILE A 253 -12.04 -32.36 18.50
C ILE A 253 -10.55 -32.75 18.61
N SER A 254 -9.92 -32.95 17.45
CA SER A 254 -8.50 -33.29 17.32
C SER A 254 -7.83 -32.40 16.27
N GLU A 255 -6.51 -32.45 16.19
CA GLU A 255 -5.72 -31.69 15.21
C GLU A 255 -6.08 -32.07 13.77
N GLU A 256 -6.47 -33.31 13.51
CA GLU A 256 -6.96 -33.75 12.20
C GLU A 256 -8.25 -33.01 11.81
N ILE A 257 -9.14 -32.75 12.76
CA ILE A 257 -10.40 -32.03 12.51
C ILE A 257 -10.12 -30.55 12.23
N TYR A 258 -9.19 -29.93 12.97
CA TYR A 258 -8.73 -28.57 12.65
C TYR A 258 -8.08 -28.50 11.27
N ASN A 259 -7.31 -29.51 10.90
CA ASN A 259 -6.69 -29.60 9.59
C ASN A 259 -7.73 -29.67 8.45
N GLU A 260 -8.79 -30.48 8.60
CA GLU A 260 -9.91 -30.53 7.65
C GLU A 260 -10.59 -29.16 7.49
N ALA A 261 -10.79 -28.44 8.59
CA ALA A 261 -11.32 -27.07 8.53
C ALA A 261 -10.35 -26.11 7.80
N LEU A 262 -9.04 -26.21 8.05
CA LEU A 262 -8.04 -25.40 7.34
C LEU A 262 -8.00 -25.71 5.84
N ILE A 263 -8.14 -26.98 5.43
CA ILE A 263 -8.25 -27.36 4.01
C ILE A 263 -9.48 -26.67 3.38
N SER A 264 -10.63 -26.77 4.04
CA SER A 264 -11.87 -26.14 3.58
C SER A 264 -11.73 -24.61 3.45
N ILE A 265 -11.08 -23.95 4.42
CA ILE A 265 -10.82 -22.51 4.40
C ILE A 265 -9.86 -22.15 3.26
N GLU A 266 -8.80 -22.93 3.07
CA GLU A 266 -7.82 -22.72 2.00
C GLU A 266 -8.47 -22.84 0.61
N ASP A 267 -9.34 -23.82 0.41
CA ASP A 267 -10.08 -24.00 -0.84
C ASP A 267 -10.92 -22.77 -1.18
N MET A 268 -11.62 -22.21 -0.18
CA MET A 268 -12.37 -20.96 -0.36
C MET A 268 -11.43 -19.79 -0.69
N CYS A 269 -10.28 -19.67 -0.04
CA CYS A 269 -9.30 -18.60 -0.30
C CYS A 269 -8.68 -18.69 -1.70
N LEU A 270 -8.40 -19.91 -2.17
CA LEU A 270 -7.92 -20.16 -3.53
C LEU A 270 -8.94 -19.73 -4.58
N ILE A 271 -10.22 -20.02 -4.36
CA ILE A 271 -11.30 -19.59 -5.26
C ILE A 271 -11.42 -18.06 -5.28
N MET A 272 -11.38 -17.41 -4.12
CA MET A 272 -11.62 -15.96 -4.02
C MET A 272 -10.42 -15.09 -4.44
N SER A 273 -9.20 -15.49 -4.07
CA SER A 273 -8.01 -14.64 -4.18
C SER A 273 -6.80 -15.31 -4.80
N ASN A 274 -6.90 -16.61 -5.14
CA ASN A 274 -5.79 -17.42 -5.64
C ASN A 274 -4.55 -17.39 -4.73
N LYS A 275 -4.78 -17.34 -3.41
CA LYS A 275 -3.72 -17.33 -2.39
C LYS A 275 -3.85 -18.54 -1.47
N LEU A 276 -2.69 -19.10 -1.10
CA LEU A 276 -2.59 -20.15 -0.07
C LEU A 276 -2.69 -19.53 1.32
N LEU A 277 -3.06 -20.33 2.33
CA LEU A 277 -3.18 -19.82 3.71
C LEU A 277 -1.87 -19.24 4.25
N ILE A 278 -0.73 -19.81 3.85
CA ILE A 278 0.59 -19.30 4.23
C ILE A 278 0.85 -17.88 3.70
N GLN A 279 0.27 -17.51 2.56
CA GLN A 279 0.37 -16.16 1.99
C GLN A 279 -0.58 -15.17 2.66
N LEU A 280 -1.56 -15.67 3.42
CA LEU A 280 -2.54 -14.90 4.18
C LEU A 280 -2.20 -14.85 5.67
N GLY A 281 -1.00 -15.30 6.07
CA GLY A 281 -0.53 -15.25 7.46
C GLY A 281 -1.05 -16.37 8.35
N LEU A 282 -1.58 -17.47 7.78
CA LEU A 282 -2.03 -18.66 8.52
C LEU A 282 -1.09 -19.85 8.31
N THR A 283 -1.25 -20.87 9.16
CA THR A 283 -0.57 -22.16 8.98
C THR A 283 -1.11 -22.89 7.76
N ALA A 284 -0.22 -23.41 6.91
CA ALA A 284 -0.62 -24.25 5.78
C ALA A 284 -1.25 -25.55 6.28
N PRO A 285 -2.38 -25.99 5.68
CA PRO A 285 -2.96 -27.28 6.02
C PRO A 285 -2.08 -28.42 5.52
N ASN A 286 -2.13 -29.54 6.24
CA ASN A 286 -1.51 -30.79 5.84
C ASN A 286 -2.45 -31.54 4.89
N ARG A 287 -2.21 -31.44 3.58
CA ARG A 287 -2.98 -32.16 2.56
C ARG A 287 -2.29 -33.50 2.23
N PRO A 288 -3.01 -34.63 2.23
CA PRO A 288 -2.48 -35.85 1.63
C PRO A 288 -2.25 -35.61 0.12
N MET A 289 -1.15 -36.15 -0.41
CA MET A 289 -0.62 -35.86 -1.75
C MET A 289 -1.63 -36.08 -2.90
N HIS A 290 -2.68 -36.87 -2.68
CA HIS A 290 -3.72 -37.14 -3.68
C HIS A 290 -4.73 -35.99 -3.87
N ASP A 291 -4.99 -35.19 -2.83
CA ASP A 291 -6.03 -34.14 -2.86
C ASP A 291 -5.55 -32.85 -3.57
N ALA A 292 -4.26 -32.56 -3.51
CA ALA A 292 -3.68 -31.38 -4.17
C ALA A 292 -3.81 -31.42 -5.71
N PHE A 293 -3.69 -32.61 -6.32
CA PHE A 293 -3.79 -32.79 -7.77
C PHE A 293 -5.24 -32.74 -8.29
N ASN A 294 -6.23 -33.11 -7.48
CA ASN A 294 -7.63 -33.10 -7.90
C ASN A 294 -8.18 -31.68 -8.08
N GLN A 295 -7.68 -30.70 -7.34
CA GLN A 295 -8.25 -29.34 -7.32
C GLN A 295 -7.88 -28.49 -8.55
N GLU A 296 -6.62 -28.49 -8.98
CA GLU A 296 -6.23 -27.82 -10.24
C GLU A 296 -6.99 -28.43 -11.43
N LEU A 297 -7.14 -29.76 -11.42
CA LEU A 297 -7.88 -30.49 -12.44
C LEU A 297 -9.39 -30.17 -12.40
N HIS A 298 -9.98 -30.01 -11.22
CA HIS A 298 -11.37 -29.57 -11.07
C HIS A 298 -11.57 -28.11 -11.48
N ARG A 299 -10.61 -27.23 -11.18
CA ARG A 299 -10.61 -25.83 -11.61
C ARG A 299 -10.50 -25.69 -13.12
N GLU A 300 -9.62 -26.47 -13.76
CA GLU A 300 -9.53 -26.53 -15.22
C GLU A 300 -10.79 -27.10 -15.88
N ARG A 301 -11.58 -27.92 -15.17
CA ARG A 301 -12.82 -28.53 -15.67
C ARG A 301 -14.09 -27.72 -15.36
N LEU A 302 -13.98 -26.62 -14.63
CA LEU A 302 -15.09 -25.72 -14.26
C LEU A 302 -15.36 -24.68 -15.37
N TYR A 303 -15.53 -25.12 -16.61
CA TYR A 303 -16.00 -24.26 -17.70
C TYR A 303 -17.46 -24.54 -18.02
N ASP A 304 -18.23 -23.47 -18.26
CA ASP A 304 -19.61 -23.59 -18.71
C ASP A 304 -19.64 -24.02 -20.19
N LEU A 305 -19.93 -25.31 -20.39
CA LEU A 305 -20.05 -25.95 -21.68
C LEU A 305 -21.09 -25.28 -22.60
N ASN A 306 -22.15 -24.69 -22.04
CA ASN A 306 -23.20 -24.06 -22.84
C ASN A 306 -22.71 -22.71 -23.38
N THR A 307 -22.11 -21.89 -22.52
CA THR A 307 -21.52 -20.59 -22.91
C THR A 307 -20.41 -20.77 -23.95
N LEU A 308 -19.54 -21.79 -23.79
CA LEU A 308 -18.50 -22.11 -24.77
C LEU A 308 -19.07 -22.56 -26.12
N LYS A 309 -20.14 -23.37 -26.12
CA LYS A 309 -20.82 -23.77 -27.36
C LYS A 309 -21.46 -22.61 -28.09
N GLU A 310 -22.09 -21.70 -27.36
CA GLU A 310 -22.71 -20.50 -27.92
C GLU A 310 -21.67 -19.54 -28.50
N LEU A 311 -20.53 -19.38 -27.82
CA LEU A 311 -19.39 -18.61 -28.30
C LEU A 311 -18.79 -19.20 -29.58
N ILE A 312 -18.68 -20.52 -29.67
CA ILE A 312 -18.24 -21.22 -30.88
C ILE A 312 -19.26 -21.00 -32.01
N GLN A 313 -20.55 -21.25 -31.78
CA GLN A 313 -21.57 -21.07 -32.82
C GLN A 313 -21.64 -19.64 -33.36
N THR A 314 -21.39 -18.64 -32.51
CA THR A 314 -21.45 -17.23 -32.89
C THR A 314 -20.23 -16.80 -33.70
N ASN A 315 -19.04 -17.27 -33.32
CA ASN A 315 -17.78 -16.75 -33.87
C ASN A 315 -17.24 -17.56 -35.06
N LEU A 316 -17.56 -18.86 -35.15
CA LEU A 316 -17.08 -19.72 -36.24
C LEU A 316 -17.54 -19.26 -37.65
N PRO A 317 -18.75 -18.71 -37.84
CA PRO A 317 -19.17 -18.13 -39.12
C PRO A 317 -18.49 -16.79 -39.47
N LEU A 318 -17.85 -16.15 -38.50
CA LEU A 318 -17.19 -14.84 -38.66
C LEU A 318 -15.70 -14.97 -39.04
N LEU A 319 -15.16 -16.20 -39.04
CA LEU A 319 -13.77 -16.46 -39.42
C LEU A 319 -13.60 -16.42 -40.94
N ASN A 320 -12.49 -15.83 -41.41
CA ASN A 320 -12.10 -15.86 -42.81
C ASN A 320 -11.18 -17.06 -43.10
N GLU A 321 -10.87 -17.33 -44.37
CA GLU A 321 -10.11 -18.52 -44.80
C GLU A 321 -8.69 -18.65 -44.22
N GLN A 322 -8.18 -17.63 -43.50
CA GLN A 322 -6.84 -17.62 -42.92
C GLN A 322 -6.81 -17.67 -41.38
N GLN A 323 -7.97 -17.76 -40.72
CA GLN A 323 -8.12 -17.90 -39.25
C GLN A 323 -8.78 -19.22 -38.89
#